data_AF-A0AAD9BEK7-F1
#
_entry.id   AF-A0AAD9BEK7-F1
#
_cell.length_a   1.000
_cell.length_b   1.000
_cell.length_c   1.000
_cell.angle_alpha   90.00
_cell.angle_beta   90.00
_cell.angle_gamma   90.00
#
_symmetry.space_group_name_H-M   'P 1'
#
loop_
_entity.id
_entity.type
_entity.pdbx_description
1 polymer ?
#
loop_
_entity_poly.entity_id
_entity_poly.type
_entity_poly.pdbx_seq_one_letter_code
_entity_poly.pdbx_strand_id
1 'polypeptide(L)'
;MAKKIPSIRAGKEDESSLDEVFEDRNKSPFSHEKLTKWLDHKEREINIIRSCVDIMKGVKIVPNQSELEREVFGNNEVVCFVFTSMASADPCLEAMGQYLNSPKCASTEEEPWSYSDEVLREMRYKAHLFKTYSEEYKQPCCYLIAAIEDKRIKGATAHYYQGGTLQIVNFSFPKIMSKNFLSKNDEIRKGDSLVSNNGEFKAVFQEDGNFVVYGWKPVWASGTNGPDTFRLIMQSDCNLVIYDKGGTPVWHANSYRPDTEVCRLQLTDEGELVVSRGAEVVWTSSKCGMK
;
A
#
# COMPACT_ATOMS: atom_id res chain seq x y z
N MET A 1 43.32 14.77 -14.97
CA MET A 1 43.32 16.14 -15.51
C MET A 1 44.55 16.96 -15.11
N ALA A 2 44.69 17.41 -13.85
CA ALA A 2 45.74 18.35 -13.42
C ALA A 2 47.19 17.88 -13.66
N LYS A 3 47.44 16.55 -13.66
CA LYS A 3 48.75 15.96 -14.00
C LYS A 3 48.89 15.64 -15.50
N LYS A 4 47.82 15.09 -16.10
CA LYS A 4 47.78 14.66 -17.51
C LYS A 4 47.93 15.81 -18.49
N ILE A 5 47.18 16.91 -18.31
CA ILE A 5 47.17 18.05 -19.24
C ILE A 5 48.57 18.72 -19.37
N PRO A 6 49.31 19.02 -18.28
CA PRO A 6 50.68 19.51 -18.41
C PRO A 6 51.65 18.50 -19.04
N SER A 7 51.48 17.21 -18.77
CA SER A 7 52.32 16.13 -19.33
C SER A 7 52.19 16.03 -20.85
N ILE A 8 50.95 16.12 -21.35
CA ILE A 8 50.64 16.15 -22.80
C ILE A 8 51.22 17.41 -23.45
N ARG A 9 51.03 18.59 -22.84
CA ARG A 9 51.59 19.85 -23.35
C ARG A 9 53.13 19.84 -23.39
N ALA A 10 53.76 19.09 -22.50
CA ALA A 10 55.21 18.89 -22.48
C ALA A 10 55.70 17.79 -23.44
N GLY A 11 54.80 17.14 -24.19
CA GLY A 11 55.11 16.05 -25.13
C GLY A 11 55.50 14.74 -24.46
N LYS A 12 55.22 14.57 -23.16
CA LYS A 12 55.59 13.37 -22.38
C LYS A 12 54.54 12.26 -22.46
N GLU A 13 53.30 12.62 -22.74
CA GLU A 13 52.16 11.71 -22.88
C GLU A 13 51.35 12.10 -24.12
N ASP A 14 50.67 11.12 -24.72
CA ASP A 14 49.78 11.34 -25.86
C ASP A 14 48.37 11.77 -25.41
N GLU A 15 47.60 12.42 -26.28
CA GLU A 15 46.21 12.80 -26.00
C GLU A 15 45.32 11.60 -25.67
N SER A 16 45.58 10.41 -26.23
CA SER A 16 44.89 9.15 -25.88
C SER A 16 44.99 8.77 -24.40
N SER A 17 45.97 9.30 -23.66
CA SER A 17 46.06 9.13 -22.22
C SER A 17 44.94 9.83 -21.44
N LEU A 18 44.19 10.74 -22.08
CA LEU A 18 42.95 11.32 -21.55
C LEU A 18 41.76 10.37 -21.76
N ASP A 19 41.73 9.62 -22.86
CA ASP A 19 40.66 8.65 -23.13
C ASP A 19 40.61 7.57 -22.06
N GLU A 20 41.78 7.09 -21.59
CA GLU A 20 41.88 6.18 -20.46
C GLU A 20 41.20 6.73 -19.19
N VAL A 21 41.37 8.03 -18.91
CA VAL A 21 40.75 8.67 -17.73
C VAL A 21 39.22 8.70 -17.84
N PHE A 22 38.69 8.91 -19.04
CA PHE A 22 37.25 8.90 -19.28
C PHE A 22 36.68 7.47 -19.26
N GLU A 23 37.40 6.51 -19.86
CA GLU A 23 37.04 5.09 -19.83
C GLU A 23 37.03 4.52 -18.41
N ASP A 24 38.04 4.85 -17.61
CA ASP A 24 38.10 4.46 -16.20
C ASP A 24 36.91 5.01 -15.42
N ARG A 25 36.54 6.28 -15.65
CA ARG A 25 35.35 6.89 -15.06
C ARG A 25 34.08 6.17 -15.50
N ASN A 26 33.93 5.86 -16.79
CA ASN A 26 32.75 5.18 -17.33
C ASN A 26 32.58 3.77 -16.75
N LYS A 27 33.69 3.08 -16.46
CA LYS A 27 33.68 1.74 -15.84
C LYS A 27 33.52 1.79 -14.32
N SER A 28 33.94 2.88 -13.67
CA SER A 28 33.84 3.08 -12.22
C SER A 28 32.38 3.14 -11.71
N PRO A 29 32.15 3.07 -10.38
CA PRO A 29 30.87 3.40 -9.77
C PRO A 29 30.43 4.87 -9.95
N PHE A 30 31.34 5.75 -10.37
CA PHE A 30 31.10 7.19 -10.61
C PHE A 30 30.72 7.51 -12.06
N SER A 31 30.38 6.50 -12.86
CA SER A 31 29.85 6.73 -14.20
C SER A 31 28.53 7.49 -14.11
N HIS A 32 28.25 8.32 -15.11
CA HIS A 32 27.01 9.11 -15.12
C HIS A 32 25.77 8.21 -15.03
N GLU A 33 25.76 7.12 -15.80
CA GLU A 33 24.68 6.14 -15.80
C GLU A 33 24.43 5.53 -14.42
N LYS A 34 25.49 5.06 -13.73
CA LYS A 34 25.36 4.43 -12.40
C LYS A 34 24.91 5.42 -11.33
N LEU A 35 25.41 6.65 -11.37
CA LEU A 35 25.01 7.71 -10.43
C LEU A 35 23.56 8.13 -10.64
N THR A 36 23.13 8.34 -11.90
CA THR A 36 21.75 8.67 -12.22
C THR A 36 20.81 7.53 -11.80
N LYS A 37 21.16 6.29 -12.13
CA LYS A 37 20.40 5.12 -11.71
C LYS A 37 20.26 5.02 -10.19
N TRP A 38 21.35 5.25 -9.43
CA TRP A 38 21.29 5.28 -7.97
C TRP A 38 20.39 6.41 -7.42
N LEU A 39 20.45 7.61 -7.99
CA LEU A 39 19.57 8.72 -7.60
C LEU A 39 18.10 8.38 -7.88
N ASP A 40 17.78 7.83 -9.05
CA ASP A 40 16.43 7.40 -9.41
C ASP A 40 15.91 6.32 -8.44
N HIS A 41 16.77 5.37 -8.04
CA HIS A 41 16.43 4.35 -7.04
C HIS A 41 16.06 4.98 -5.70
N LYS A 42 16.84 5.98 -5.26
CA LYS A 42 16.61 6.70 -4.00
C LYS A 42 15.36 7.55 -4.02
N GLU A 43 15.11 8.22 -5.14
CA GLU A 43 13.86 8.96 -5.33
C GLU A 43 12.65 8.03 -5.29
N ARG A 44 12.72 6.86 -5.94
CA ARG A 44 11.65 5.86 -5.89
C ARG A 44 11.42 5.35 -4.46
N GLU A 45 12.47 5.01 -3.72
CA GLU A 45 12.38 4.60 -2.31
C GLU A 45 11.68 5.67 -1.45
N ILE A 46 12.08 6.94 -1.59
CA ILE A 46 11.46 8.08 -0.90
C ILE A 46 9.98 8.19 -1.26
N ASN A 47 9.63 8.07 -2.53
CA ASN A 47 8.24 8.18 -2.98
C ASN A 47 7.35 7.04 -2.47
N ILE A 48 7.88 5.81 -2.38
CA ILE A 48 7.17 4.67 -1.79
C ILE A 48 6.89 4.91 -0.30
N ILE A 49 7.91 5.27 0.47
CA ILE A 49 7.79 5.53 1.91
C ILE A 49 6.80 6.69 2.15
N ARG A 50 6.95 7.79 1.40
CA ARG A 50 6.05 8.95 1.47
C ARG A 50 4.61 8.54 1.21
N SER A 51 4.35 7.72 0.20
CA SER A 51 2.99 7.24 -0.11
C SER A 51 2.33 6.49 1.06
N CYS A 52 3.11 5.71 1.82
CA CYS A 52 2.61 4.98 3.00
C CYS A 52 2.42 5.92 4.20
N VAL A 53 3.35 6.84 4.43
CA VAL A 53 3.26 7.83 5.52
C VAL A 53 2.08 8.77 5.31
N ASP A 54 1.80 9.17 4.06
CA ASP A 54 0.66 10.02 3.71
C ASP A 54 -0.69 9.34 4.00
N ILE A 55 -0.80 8.02 3.78
CA ILE A 55 -1.97 7.22 4.18
C ILE A 55 -2.17 7.28 5.70
N MET A 56 -1.08 7.16 6.46
CA MET A 56 -1.09 7.14 7.92
C MET A 56 -0.92 8.53 8.55
N LYS A 57 -1.34 9.59 7.85
CA LYS A 57 -1.21 10.96 8.34
C LYS A 57 -1.87 11.13 9.72
N GLY A 58 -1.14 11.80 10.62
CA GLY A 58 -1.53 12.02 12.00
C GLY A 58 -0.96 11.00 13.00
N VAL A 59 -0.37 9.91 12.51
CA VAL A 59 0.36 8.95 13.36
C VAL A 59 1.76 9.48 13.68
N LYS A 60 2.20 9.28 14.91
CA LYS A 60 3.51 9.75 15.40
C LYS A 60 4.64 8.94 14.77
N ILE A 61 5.59 9.63 14.14
CA ILE A 61 6.82 9.02 13.61
C ILE A 61 7.90 9.07 14.69
N VAL A 62 8.51 7.93 15.02
CA VAL A 62 9.66 7.84 15.92
C VAL A 62 10.95 7.69 15.08
N PRO A 63 11.88 8.64 15.15
CA PRO A 63 13.01 8.70 14.23
C PRO A 63 14.15 7.73 14.58
N ASN A 64 14.17 7.17 15.80
CA ASN A 64 15.24 6.30 16.26
C ASN A 64 14.76 5.33 17.37
N GLN A 65 15.62 4.36 17.69
CA GLN A 65 15.35 3.31 18.67
C GLN A 65 15.06 3.85 20.08
N SER A 66 15.79 4.87 20.55
CA SER A 66 15.58 5.44 21.89
C SER A 66 14.22 6.12 22.03
N GLU A 67 13.73 6.77 20.97
CA GLU A 67 12.39 7.35 20.97
C GLU A 67 11.31 6.27 20.92
N LEU A 68 11.51 5.20 20.15
CA LEU A 68 10.60 4.05 20.14
C LEU A 68 10.49 3.42 21.53
N GLU A 69 11.62 3.15 22.19
CA GLU A 69 11.67 2.56 23.54
C GLU A 69 10.93 3.43 24.56
N ARG A 70 11.12 4.76 24.50
CA ARG A 70 10.40 5.70 25.37
C ARG A 70 8.88 5.59 25.20
N GLU A 71 8.37 5.50 23.97
CA GLU A 71 6.94 5.35 23.73
C GLU A 71 6.44 3.96 24.15
N VAL A 72 7.21 2.91 23.90
CA VAL A 72 6.88 1.52 24.25
C VAL A 72 6.83 1.33 25.76
N PHE A 73 7.75 1.92 26.53
CA PHE A 73 7.73 1.86 28.00
C PHE A 73 6.67 2.78 28.62
N GLY A 74 6.28 3.85 27.93
CA GLY A 74 5.28 4.81 28.41
C GLY A 74 3.83 4.38 28.20
N ASN A 75 3.58 3.33 27.40
CA ASN A 75 2.22 2.89 27.02
C ASN A 75 2.06 1.39 27.29
N ASN A 76 0.86 0.97 27.70
CA ASN A 76 0.58 -0.44 27.99
C ASN A 76 0.56 -1.30 26.72
N GLU A 77 0.00 -0.76 25.64
CA GLU A 77 -0.09 -1.41 24.33
C GLU A 77 0.34 -0.43 23.23
N VAL A 78 1.21 -0.90 22.34
CA VAL A 78 1.72 -0.11 21.21
C VAL A 78 1.66 -0.92 19.93
N VAL A 79 1.08 -0.35 18.89
CA VAL A 79 1.14 -0.88 17.54
C VAL A 79 2.01 0.05 16.70
N CYS A 80 3.13 -0.47 16.20
CA CYS A 80 4.09 0.29 15.43
C CYS A 80 4.12 -0.20 13.99
N PHE A 81 3.83 0.65 13.02
CA PHE A 81 4.13 0.37 11.62
C PHE A 81 5.63 0.50 11.40
N VAL A 82 6.27 -0.52 10.86
CA VAL A 82 7.73 -0.62 10.75
C VAL A 82 8.10 -0.78 9.28
N PHE A 83 8.87 0.17 8.75
CA PHE A 83 9.58 0.00 7.49
C PHE A 83 10.82 -0.87 7.74
N THR A 84 10.84 -2.07 7.17
CA THR A 84 11.86 -3.10 7.46
C THR A 84 12.99 -3.14 6.43
N SER A 85 12.75 -2.63 5.23
CA SER A 85 13.73 -2.61 4.13
C SER A 85 14.51 -1.31 3.98
N MET A 86 14.40 -0.40 4.95
CA MET A 86 15.26 0.78 5.02
C MET A 86 16.63 0.36 5.55
N ALA A 87 17.51 -0.07 4.63
CA ALA A 87 18.87 -0.47 4.99
C ALA A 87 19.63 0.72 5.57
N SER A 88 20.33 0.48 6.67
CA SER A 88 21.21 1.49 7.29
C SER A 88 22.47 1.76 6.47
N ALA A 89 22.91 0.78 5.67
CA ALA A 89 24.04 0.87 4.76
C ALA A 89 23.57 0.84 3.30
N ASP A 90 24.10 1.75 2.48
CA ASP A 90 23.82 1.83 1.04
C ASP A 90 24.94 1.12 0.25
N PRO A 91 24.66 -0.01 -0.42
CA PRO A 91 25.68 -0.76 -1.17
C PRO A 91 26.36 0.05 -2.28
N CYS A 92 25.68 1.04 -2.86
CA CYS A 92 26.23 1.90 -3.90
C CYS A 92 27.24 2.88 -3.30
N LEU A 93 26.91 3.49 -2.16
CA LEU A 93 27.85 4.36 -1.43
C LEU A 93 29.06 3.57 -0.90
N GLU A 94 28.85 2.33 -0.44
CA GLU A 94 29.94 1.44 -0.06
C GLU A 94 30.85 1.12 -1.24
N ALA A 95 30.28 0.78 -2.40
CA ALA A 95 31.05 0.52 -3.62
C ALA A 95 31.86 1.76 -4.06
N MET A 96 31.28 2.96 -3.97
CA MET A 96 31.99 4.22 -4.23
C MET A 96 33.14 4.43 -3.25
N GLY A 97 32.91 4.24 -1.95
CA GLY A 97 33.93 4.37 -0.92
C GLY A 97 35.06 3.35 -1.07
N GLN A 98 34.73 2.11 -1.41
CA GLN A 98 35.71 1.07 -1.71
C GLN A 98 36.54 1.43 -2.94
N TYR A 99 35.92 1.91 -4.02
CA TYR A 99 36.63 2.30 -5.24
C TYR A 99 37.62 3.45 -5.01
N LEU A 100 37.28 4.42 -4.16
CA LEU A 100 38.19 5.52 -3.79
C LEU A 100 39.42 5.04 -3.00
N ASN A 101 39.27 3.99 -2.20
CA ASN A 101 40.35 3.41 -1.39
C ASN A 101 41.16 2.33 -2.14
N SER A 102 40.51 1.55 -2.99
CA SER A 102 41.10 0.50 -3.81
C SER A 102 40.28 0.34 -5.09
N PRO A 103 40.79 0.81 -6.26
CA PRO A 103 40.08 0.72 -7.52
C PRO A 103 40.08 -0.72 -8.05
N LYS A 104 39.24 -1.57 -7.46
CA LYS A 104 38.82 -2.87 -7.98
C LYS A 104 37.33 -2.81 -8.27
N CYS A 105 36.89 -3.55 -9.28
CA CYS A 105 35.48 -3.61 -9.67
C CYS A 105 34.71 -4.42 -8.60
N ALA A 106 33.93 -3.75 -7.78
CA ALA A 106 32.93 -4.38 -6.92
C ALA A 106 31.57 -4.28 -7.63
N SER A 107 30.98 -5.44 -7.91
CA SER A 107 29.61 -5.58 -8.41
C SER A 107 28.79 -6.36 -7.39
N THR A 108 27.73 -5.76 -6.87
CA THR A 108 26.64 -6.50 -6.22
C THR A 108 25.37 -6.16 -6.97
N GLU A 109 24.88 -7.15 -7.71
CA GLU A 109 23.68 -7.11 -8.56
C GLU A 109 22.42 -7.55 -7.78
N GLU A 110 22.26 -7.15 -6.52
CA GLU A 110 20.96 -7.35 -5.87
C GLU A 110 20.00 -6.25 -6.31
N GLU A 111 18.91 -6.65 -6.95
CA GLU A 111 17.84 -5.73 -7.32
C GLU A 111 17.22 -5.10 -6.06
N PRO A 112 17.14 -3.76 -5.98
CA PRO A 112 16.57 -3.09 -4.81
C PRO A 112 15.12 -3.49 -4.59
N TRP A 113 14.72 -3.66 -3.33
CA TRP A 113 13.35 -4.03 -2.94
C TRP A 113 12.29 -3.08 -3.53
N SER A 114 12.65 -1.80 -3.74
CA SER A 114 11.78 -0.74 -4.25
C SER A 114 11.35 -0.94 -5.72
N TYR A 115 11.99 -1.84 -6.46
CA TYR A 115 11.59 -2.21 -7.83
C TYR A 115 10.41 -3.17 -7.89
N SER A 116 10.09 -3.84 -6.77
CA SER A 116 8.96 -4.75 -6.72
C SER A 116 7.65 -3.97 -6.50
N ASP A 117 6.84 -3.87 -7.55
CA ASP A 117 5.49 -3.30 -7.46
C ASP A 117 4.60 -4.10 -6.48
N GLU A 118 4.87 -5.40 -6.32
CA GLU A 118 4.20 -6.24 -5.32
C GLU A 118 4.54 -5.79 -3.90
N VAL A 119 5.83 -5.53 -3.59
CA VAL A 119 6.24 -4.99 -2.29
C VAL A 119 5.59 -3.64 -2.02
N LEU A 120 5.55 -2.75 -3.02
CA LEU A 120 4.83 -1.47 -2.92
C LEU A 120 3.34 -1.67 -2.58
N ARG A 121 2.66 -2.54 -3.32
CA ARG A 121 1.23 -2.83 -3.11
C ARG A 121 0.98 -3.35 -1.69
N GLU A 122 1.76 -4.33 -1.24
CA GLU A 122 1.65 -4.89 0.11
C GLU A 122 1.91 -3.85 1.21
N MET A 123 2.92 -2.99 1.04
CA MET A 123 3.21 -1.92 2.00
C MET A 123 2.05 -0.94 2.12
N ARG A 124 1.49 -0.49 0.99
CA ARG A 124 0.34 0.43 0.97
C ARG A 124 -0.92 -0.21 1.53
N TYR A 125 -1.15 -1.48 1.22
CA TYR A 125 -2.26 -2.27 1.79
C TYR A 125 -2.16 -2.31 3.32
N LYS A 126 -0.99 -2.67 3.86
CA LYS A 126 -0.76 -2.68 5.31
C LYS A 126 -0.88 -1.28 5.94
N ALA A 127 -0.43 -0.23 5.25
CA ALA A 127 -0.57 1.14 5.73
C ALA A 127 -2.05 1.56 5.83
N HIS A 128 -2.88 1.16 4.86
CA HIS A 128 -4.34 1.36 4.93
C HIS A 128 -4.96 0.59 6.09
N LEU A 129 -4.61 -0.69 6.26
CA LEU A 129 -5.10 -1.48 7.40
C LEU A 129 -4.70 -0.86 8.74
N PHE A 130 -3.44 -0.42 8.88
CA PHE A 130 -2.95 0.27 10.06
C PHE A 130 -3.75 1.54 10.34
N LYS A 131 -3.96 2.37 9.30
CA LYS A 131 -4.72 3.62 9.41
C LYS A 131 -6.15 3.36 9.88
N THR A 132 -6.86 2.45 9.22
CA THR A 132 -8.21 2.04 9.61
C THR A 132 -8.24 1.50 11.05
N TYR A 133 -7.30 0.62 11.41
CA TYR A 133 -7.18 0.09 12.77
C TYR A 133 -7.03 1.20 13.80
N SER A 134 -6.17 2.18 13.53
CA SER A 134 -5.91 3.30 14.44
C SER A 134 -7.10 4.24 14.66
N GLU A 135 -8.03 4.32 13.72
CA GLU A 135 -9.18 5.22 13.79
C GLU A 135 -10.44 4.53 14.33
N GLU A 136 -10.68 3.28 13.93
CA GLU A 136 -11.88 2.53 14.30
C GLU A 136 -11.77 1.90 15.69
N TYR A 137 -10.59 1.40 16.06
CA TYR A 137 -10.36 0.76 17.36
C TYR A 137 -9.73 1.77 18.30
N LYS A 138 -10.58 2.57 18.93
CA LYS A 138 -10.23 3.48 20.03
C LYS A 138 -9.92 2.75 21.35
N GLN A 139 -9.30 1.58 21.27
CA GLN A 139 -8.64 1.00 22.43
C GLN A 139 -7.49 1.95 22.87
N PRO A 140 -7.06 1.91 24.13
CA PRO A 140 -5.98 2.77 24.65
C PRO A 140 -4.59 2.30 24.13
N CYS A 141 -4.46 2.14 22.82
CA CYS A 141 -3.24 1.75 22.13
C CYS A 141 -2.52 2.99 21.60
N CYS A 142 -1.19 3.03 21.76
CA CYS A 142 -0.35 4.02 21.09
C CYS A 142 -0.02 3.54 19.67
N TYR A 143 -0.14 4.43 18.68
CA TYR A 143 0.15 4.14 17.28
C TYR A 143 1.40 4.90 16.83
N LEU A 144 2.39 4.17 16.32
CA LEU A 144 3.69 4.72 15.92
C LEU A 144 4.08 4.30 14.50
N ILE A 145 4.97 5.06 13.89
CA ILE A 145 5.70 4.70 12.66
C ILE A 145 7.19 4.72 12.96
N ALA A 146 7.91 3.67 12.60
CA ALA A 146 9.36 3.55 12.79
C ALA A 146 10.03 2.93 11.56
N ALA A 147 11.36 3.04 11.50
CA ALA A 147 12.21 2.28 10.60
C ALA A 147 13.11 1.36 11.43
N ILE A 148 13.00 0.05 11.23
CA ILE A 148 13.79 -0.97 11.94
C ILE A 148 14.17 -2.03 10.91
N GLU A 149 15.45 -2.16 10.61
CA GLU A 149 15.94 -3.09 9.58
C GLU A 149 15.61 -4.55 9.95
N ASP A 150 14.90 -5.26 9.07
CA ASP A 150 14.71 -6.72 9.16
C ASP A 150 14.81 -7.34 7.77
N LYS A 151 15.95 -7.99 7.50
CA LYS A 151 16.25 -8.61 6.20
C LYS A 151 15.31 -9.77 5.83
N ARG A 152 14.56 -10.31 6.79
CA ARG A 152 13.60 -11.40 6.56
C ARG A 152 12.28 -10.89 5.99
N ILE A 153 11.97 -9.60 6.17
CA ILE A 153 10.69 -9.00 5.79
C ILE A 153 10.95 -7.88 4.78
N LYS A 154 10.49 -8.07 3.55
CA LYS A 154 10.57 -7.03 2.51
C LYS A 154 9.47 -5.98 2.71
N GLY A 155 9.83 -4.71 2.53
CA GLY A 155 8.93 -3.57 2.62
C GLY A 155 8.65 -3.11 4.04
N ALA A 156 7.46 -3.47 4.55
CA ALA A 156 6.98 -3.04 5.86
C ALA A 156 6.08 -4.08 6.54
N THR A 157 5.96 -3.94 7.86
CA THR A 157 5.11 -4.77 8.72
C THR A 157 4.59 -3.95 9.91
N ALA A 158 3.86 -4.60 10.82
CA ALA A 158 3.44 -4.00 12.07
C ALA A 158 3.95 -4.81 13.25
N HIS A 159 4.57 -4.13 14.22
CA HIS A 159 4.99 -4.71 15.48
C HIS A 159 3.94 -4.41 16.55
N TYR A 160 3.66 -5.37 17.42
CA TYR A 160 2.83 -5.19 18.60
C TYR A 160 3.66 -5.37 19.87
N TYR A 161 3.62 -4.36 20.73
CA TYR A 161 4.28 -4.34 22.02
C TYR A 161 3.22 -4.30 23.12
N GLN A 162 3.45 -5.08 24.18
CA GLN A 162 2.61 -5.10 25.37
C GLN A 162 3.49 -5.11 26.62
N GLY A 163 3.17 -4.28 27.61
CA GLY A 163 3.95 -4.16 28.84
C GLY A 163 5.42 -3.81 28.59
N GLY A 164 5.69 -2.95 27.60
CA GLY A 164 7.04 -2.51 27.26
C GLY A 164 7.89 -3.50 26.46
N THR A 165 7.34 -4.65 26.04
CA THR A 165 8.10 -5.70 25.35
C THR A 165 7.48 -6.06 24.01
N LEU A 166 8.32 -6.40 23.02
CA LEU A 166 7.86 -6.84 21.71
C LEU A 166 7.23 -8.23 21.81
N GLN A 167 5.96 -8.33 21.47
CA GLN A 167 5.21 -9.59 21.50
C GLN A 167 5.09 -10.20 20.11
N ILE A 168 4.78 -9.37 19.10
CA ILE A 168 4.51 -9.85 17.73
C ILE A 168 5.25 -8.97 16.71
N VAL A 169 6.11 -9.58 15.90
CA VAL A 169 6.88 -8.92 14.82
C VAL A 169 6.02 -8.68 13.57
N ASN A 170 5.13 -9.62 13.25
CA ASN A 170 4.21 -9.53 12.12
C ASN A 170 2.79 -9.51 12.64
N PHE A 171 2.46 -8.44 13.36
CA PHE A 171 1.09 -8.22 13.82
C PHE A 171 0.18 -8.16 12.60
N SER A 172 -0.60 -9.23 12.44
CA SER A 172 -1.72 -9.18 11.51
C SER A 172 -2.77 -8.35 12.20
N PHE A 173 -3.10 -7.22 11.60
CA PHE A 173 -4.36 -6.58 11.91
C PHE A 173 -5.43 -7.66 11.73
N PRO A 174 -6.29 -7.92 12.74
CA PRO A 174 -7.55 -8.57 12.41
C PRO A 174 -8.08 -7.78 11.23
N LYS A 175 -8.45 -8.44 10.12
CA LYS A 175 -9.05 -7.74 8.97
C LYS A 175 -10.25 -6.99 9.53
N ILE A 176 -10.04 -5.74 9.90
CA ILE A 176 -11.08 -4.88 10.40
C ILE A 176 -11.97 -4.70 9.21
N MET A 177 -13.17 -5.21 9.39
CA MET A 177 -14.12 -5.48 8.33
C MET A 177 -14.58 -4.17 7.71
N SER A 178 -13.79 -3.61 6.80
CA SER A 178 -14.38 -3.27 5.52
C SER A 178 -14.89 -4.61 4.99
N LYS A 179 -16.12 -4.96 5.39
CA LYS A 179 -16.71 -6.23 4.99
C LYS A 179 -16.59 -6.24 3.48
N ASN A 180 -16.03 -7.29 2.91
CA ASN A 180 -16.15 -7.48 1.47
C ASN A 180 -17.57 -7.96 1.12
N PHE A 181 -18.53 -7.95 2.06
CA PHE A 181 -19.84 -8.55 1.90
C PHE A 181 -20.91 -7.89 2.77
N LEU A 182 -22.16 -8.06 2.38
CA LEU A 182 -23.33 -7.78 3.22
C LEU A 182 -24.12 -9.06 3.39
N SER A 183 -24.36 -9.45 4.63
CA SER A 183 -25.29 -10.54 4.95
C SER A 183 -26.73 -10.05 4.92
N LYS A 184 -27.66 -10.99 4.99
CA LYS A 184 -29.08 -10.70 5.19
C LYS A 184 -29.30 -9.66 6.30
N ASN A 185 -30.09 -8.64 5.99
CA ASN A 185 -30.40 -7.45 6.79
C ASN A 185 -29.25 -6.45 7.02
N ASP A 186 -28.04 -6.71 6.52
CA ASP A 186 -26.99 -5.69 6.53
C ASP A 186 -27.34 -4.58 5.52
N GLU A 187 -27.12 -3.34 5.93
CA GLU A 187 -27.24 -2.15 5.09
C GLU A 187 -25.96 -1.32 5.11
N ILE A 188 -25.76 -0.53 4.06
CA ILE A 188 -24.74 0.53 3.99
C ILE A 188 -25.42 1.85 3.63
N ARG A 189 -24.89 2.92 4.20
CA ARG A 189 -25.36 4.30 4.02
C ARG A 189 -24.35 5.11 3.20
N LYS A 190 -24.75 6.31 2.82
CA LYS A 190 -23.85 7.25 2.13
C LYS A 190 -22.56 7.41 2.95
N GLY A 191 -21.42 7.32 2.29
CA GLY A 191 -20.09 7.32 2.88
C GLY A 191 -19.51 5.93 3.17
N ASP A 192 -20.36 4.91 3.35
CA ASP A 192 -19.92 3.56 3.67
C ASP A 192 -19.34 2.84 2.45
N SER A 193 -18.56 1.79 2.71
CA SER A 193 -17.93 1.01 1.64
C SER A 193 -17.66 -0.45 2.00
N LEU A 194 -17.57 -1.26 0.95
CA LEU A 194 -17.01 -2.61 0.96
C LEU A 194 -15.63 -2.55 0.29
N VAL A 195 -14.69 -3.38 0.74
CA VAL A 195 -13.36 -3.49 0.15
C VAL A 195 -13.09 -4.96 -0.17
N SER A 196 -12.49 -5.24 -1.31
CA SER A 196 -12.11 -6.60 -1.71
C SER A 196 -11.05 -7.17 -0.75
N ASN A 197 -10.89 -8.50 -0.73
CA ASN A 197 -9.95 -9.15 0.18
C ASN A 197 -8.49 -8.79 -0.12
N ASN A 198 -8.17 -8.50 -1.38
CA ASN A 198 -6.87 -8.02 -1.85
C ASN A 198 -6.68 -6.51 -1.71
N GLY A 199 -7.71 -5.75 -1.30
CA GLY A 199 -7.63 -4.30 -1.14
C GLY A 199 -7.63 -3.47 -2.43
N GLU A 200 -7.64 -4.11 -3.60
CA GLU A 200 -7.53 -3.45 -4.91
C GLU A 200 -8.84 -2.81 -5.38
N PHE A 201 -9.98 -3.30 -4.87
CA PHE A 201 -11.30 -2.83 -5.25
C PHE A 201 -12.09 -2.33 -4.05
N LYS A 202 -12.83 -1.25 -4.28
CA LYS A 202 -13.69 -0.64 -3.28
C LYS A 202 -15.06 -0.34 -3.87
N ALA A 203 -16.12 -0.85 -3.25
CA ALA A 203 -17.49 -0.48 -3.56
C ALA A 203 -17.94 0.59 -2.57
N VAL A 204 -18.27 1.79 -3.04
CA VAL A 204 -18.61 2.95 -2.22
C VAL A 204 -20.05 3.35 -2.50
N PHE A 205 -20.82 3.55 -1.44
CA PHE A 205 -22.10 4.24 -1.57
C PHE A 205 -21.88 5.73 -1.35
N GLN A 206 -21.82 6.46 -2.46
CA GLN A 206 -21.34 7.83 -2.52
C GLN A 206 -22.37 8.83 -1.94
N GLU A 207 -21.89 10.01 -1.55
CA GLU A 207 -22.75 11.09 -1.02
C GLU A 207 -23.82 11.55 -2.01
N ASP A 208 -23.53 11.45 -3.31
CA ASP A 208 -24.49 11.74 -4.39
C ASP A 208 -25.58 10.68 -4.55
N GLY A 209 -25.51 9.55 -3.84
CA GLY A 209 -26.48 8.46 -3.90
C GLY A 209 -26.16 7.35 -4.90
N ASN A 210 -25.01 7.40 -5.57
CA ASN A 210 -24.58 6.34 -6.47
C ASN A 210 -23.84 5.24 -5.70
N PHE A 211 -24.04 3.98 -6.07
CA PHE A 211 -23.22 2.88 -5.57
C PHE A 211 -22.24 2.45 -6.65
N VAL A 212 -20.95 2.64 -6.40
CA VAL A 212 -19.91 2.55 -7.43
C VAL A 212 -18.77 1.66 -6.97
N VAL A 213 -18.35 0.75 -7.85
CA VAL A 213 -17.15 -0.06 -7.67
C VAL A 213 -15.97 0.62 -8.37
N TYR A 214 -14.90 0.80 -7.62
CA TYR A 214 -13.65 1.38 -8.08
C TYR A 214 -12.53 0.34 -8.02
N GLY A 215 -11.74 0.27 -9.09
CA GLY A 215 -10.32 -0.10 -9.01
C GLY A 215 -9.48 1.17 -9.15
N TRP A 216 -8.51 1.19 -10.07
CA TRP A 216 -7.81 2.42 -10.46
C TRP A 216 -8.73 3.44 -11.17
N LYS A 217 -9.83 2.96 -11.77
CA LYS A 217 -10.93 3.73 -12.35
C LYS A 217 -12.27 3.12 -11.93
N PRO A 218 -13.41 3.84 -12.05
CA PRO A 218 -14.72 3.21 -11.87
C PRO A 218 -14.91 2.07 -12.86
N VAL A 219 -15.33 0.91 -12.36
CA VAL A 219 -15.56 -0.30 -13.17
C VAL A 219 -17.04 -0.67 -13.28
N TRP A 220 -17.86 -0.28 -12.30
CA TRP A 220 -19.31 -0.46 -12.31
C TRP A 220 -20.01 0.61 -11.47
N ALA A 221 -21.23 0.99 -11.84
CA ALA A 221 -22.07 1.90 -11.06
C ALA A 221 -23.55 1.47 -11.13
N SER A 222 -24.29 1.69 -10.05
CA SER A 222 -25.74 1.45 -9.99
C SER A 222 -26.55 2.47 -10.79
N GLY A 223 -25.99 3.66 -11.02
CA GLY A 223 -26.68 4.77 -11.71
C GLY A 223 -27.74 5.45 -10.85
N THR A 224 -27.69 5.29 -9.52
CA THR A 224 -28.72 5.78 -8.58
C THR A 224 -28.45 7.17 -8.02
N ASN A 225 -27.66 7.98 -8.73
CA ASN A 225 -27.35 9.35 -8.35
C ASN A 225 -28.66 10.11 -8.08
N GLY A 226 -28.82 10.64 -6.86
CA GLY A 226 -30.04 11.29 -6.42
C GLY A 226 -29.91 11.83 -5.00
N PRO A 227 -30.40 13.06 -4.74
CA PRO A 227 -30.26 13.70 -3.42
C PRO A 227 -30.98 12.91 -2.32
N ASP A 228 -32.03 12.17 -2.68
CA ASP A 228 -32.86 11.42 -1.75
C ASP A 228 -32.54 9.94 -1.66
N THR A 229 -31.64 9.41 -2.50
CA THR A 229 -31.10 8.06 -2.32
C THR A 229 -30.43 7.96 -0.94
N PHE A 230 -30.71 6.93 -0.15
CA PHE A 230 -30.37 6.92 1.28
C PHE A 230 -29.70 5.65 1.80
N ARG A 231 -30.08 4.46 1.29
CA ARG A 231 -29.52 3.19 1.79
C ARG A 231 -29.47 2.12 0.71
N LEU A 232 -28.45 1.26 0.78
CA LEU A 232 -28.38 -0.01 0.08
C LEU A 232 -28.47 -1.13 1.11
N ILE A 233 -29.34 -2.11 0.89
CA ILE A 233 -29.61 -3.19 1.86
C ILE A 233 -29.71 -4.54 1.17
N MET A 234 -29.10 -5.55 1.78
CA MET A 234 -29.34 -6.96 1.44
C MET A 234 -30.55 -7.44 2.26
N GLN A 235 -31.74 -7.45 1.68
CA GLN A 235 -32.99 -7.63 2.41
C GLN A 235 -33.21 -9.06 2.93
N SER A 236 -34.19 -9.21 3.84
CA SER A 236 -34.59 -10.50 4.41
C SER A 236 -35.23 -11.47 3.40
N ASP A 237 -35.64 -10.98 2.24
CA ASP A 237 -36.14 -11.79 1.13
C ASP A 237 -35.04 -12.09 0.09
N CYS A 238 -33.78 -11.83 0.46
CA CYS A 238 -32.60 -12.02 -0.37
C CYS A 238 -32.54 -11.16 -1.64
N ASN A 239 -33.31 -10.07 -1.70
CA ASN A 239 -33.14 -9.06 -2.73
C ASN A 239 -32.14 -7.99 -2.27
N LEU A 240 -31.20 -7.62 -3.15
CA LEU A 240 -30.33 -6.47 -2.94
C LEU A 240 -30.99 -5.22 -3.53
N VAL A 241 -31.25 -4.20 -2.69
CA VAL A 241 -32.05 -3.03 -3.08
C VAL A 241 -31.46 -1.73 -2.57
N ILE A 242 -31.54 -0.68 -3.40
CA ILE A 242 -31.25 0.70 -3.03
C ILE A 242 -32.58 1.44 -2.86
N TYR A 243 -32.72 2.15 -1.75
CA TYR A 243 -33.92 2.93 -1.40
C TYR A 243 -33.61 4.42 -1.30
N ASP A 244 -34.62 5.23 -1.61
CA ASP A 244 -34.66 6.65 -1.24
C ASP A 244 -35.14 6.85 0.22
N LYS A 245 -35.11 8.10 0.69
CA LYS A 245 -35.59 8.53 2.02
C LYS A 245 -37.10 8.30 2.21
N GLY A 246 -37.88 8.25 1.12
CA GLY A 246 -39.31 7.98 1.14
C GLY A 246 -39.64 6.48 1.28
N GLY A 247 -38.63 5.61 1.21
CA GLY A 247 -38.82 4.16 1.21
C GLY A 247 -39.17 3.58 -0.16
N THR A 248 -39.01 4.36 -1.23
CA THR A 248 -39.21 3.88 -2.61
C THR A 248 -37.94 3.18 -3.10
N PRO A 249 -38.04 1.97 -3.68
CA PRO A 249 -36.89 1.30 -4.28
C PRO A 249 -36.48 2.03 -5.56
N VAL A 250 -35.24 2.48 -5.64
CA VAL A 250 -34.69 3.19 -6.83
C VAL A 250 -33.88 2.26 -7.73
N TRP A 251 -33.36 1.16 -7.20
CA TRP A 251 -32.67 0.11 -7.95
C TRP A 251 -32.70 -1.21 -7.19
N HIS A 252 -32.67 -2.34 -7.90
CA HIS A 252 -32.53 -3.67 -7.29
C HIS A 252 -31.81 -4.65 -8.20
N ALA A 253 -31.18 -5.66 -7.60
CA ALA A 253 -30.52 -6.75 -8.32
C ALA A 253 -31.49 -7.82 -8.85
N ASN A 254 -32.78 -7.72 -8.53
CA ASN A 254 -33.81 -8.72 -8.88
C ASN A 254 -33.43 -10.14 -8.39
N SER A 255 -32.90 -10.21 -7.17
CA SER A 255 -32.39 -11.42 -6.53
C SER A 255 -33.37 -12.04 -5.51
N TYR A 256 -34.56 -11.47 -5.40
CA TYR A 256 -35.65 -11.88 -4.51
C TYR A 256 -35.90 -13.39 -4.51
N ARG A 257 -35.76 -14.02 -3.33
CA ARG A 257 -36.29 -15.34 -2.97
C ARG A 257 -36.49 -15.47 -1.44
N PRO A 258 -37.73 -15.53 -0.96
CA PRO A 258 -38.03 -15.52 0.47
C PRO A 258 -37.67 -16.84 1.18
N ASP A 259 -37.65 -17.96 0.47
CA ASP A 259 -37.47 -19.31 1.05
C ASP A 259 -36.02 -19.66 1.39
N THR A 260 -35.10 -18.68 1.35
CA THR A 260 -33.67 -18.90 1.57
C THR A 260 -33.19 -18.29 2.89
N GLU A 261 -32.56 -19.12 3.72
CA GLU A 261 -31.97 -18.68 4.99
C GLU A 261 -30.65 -17.92 4.79
N VAL A 262 -29.86 -18.29 3.78
CA VAL A 262 -28.51 -17.76 3.56
C VAL A 262 -28.41 -17.02 2.24
N CYS A 263 -28.23 -15.70 2.31
CA CYS A 263 -27.88 -14.89 1.15
C CYS A 263 -26.93 -13.76 1.54
N ARG A 264 -26.08 -13.40 0.59
CA ARG A 264 -25.07 -12.36 0.76
C ARG A 264 -24.78 -11.63 -0.55
N LEU A 265 -24.51 -10.34 -0.45
CA LEU A 265 -23.73 -9.61 -1.44
C LEU A 265 -22.25 -9.77 -1.10
N GLN A 266 -21.36 -9.91 -2.08
CA GLN A 266 -19.91 -9.90 -1.90
C GLN A 266 -19.24 -9.08 -3.01
N LEU A 267 -18.26 -8.25 -2.66
CA LEU A 267 -17.27 -7.68 -3.55
C LEU A 267 -16.10 -8.68 -3.68
N THR A 268 -15.84 -9.13 -4.91
CA THR A 268 -14.77 -10.08 -5.21
C THR A 268 -13.43 -9.37 -5.45
N ASP A 269 -12.35 -10.14 -5.49
CA ASP A 269 -11.00 -9.63 -5.75
C ASP A 269 -10.77 -9.23 -7.21
N GLU A 270 -11.74 -9.54 -8.09
CA GLU A 270 -11.80 -9.18 -9.50
C GLU A 270 -12.63 -7.90 -9.74
N GLY A 271 -13.16 -7.27 -8.66
CA GLY A 271 -13.94 -6.04 -8.76
C GLY A 271 -15.41 -6.27 -9.15
N GLU A 272 -15.95 -7.47 -8.90
CA GLU A 272 -17.35 -7.79 -9.17
C GLU A 272 -18.19 -7.77 -7.89
N LEU A 273 -19.41 -7.26 -7.99
CA LEU A 273 -20.43 -7.43 -6.96
C LEU A 273 -21.24 -8.68 -7.28
N VAL A 274 -21.24 -9.65 -6.37
CA VAL A 274 -21.90 -10.95 -6.53
C VAL A 274 -22.93 -11.13 -5.43
N VAL A 275 -24.19 -11.35 -5.80
CA VAL A 275 -25.20 -11.83 -4.86
C VAL A 275 -25.26 -13.35 -4.98
N SER A 276 -25.10 -14.03 -3.84
CA SER A 276 -25.17 -15.49 -3.75
C SER A 276 -26.20 -15.96 -2.71
N ARG A 277 -26.75 -17.15 -2.98
CA ARG A 277 -27.66 -17.91 -2.11
C ARG A 277 -27.02 -19.27 -1.83
N GLY A 278 -26.51 -19.48 -0.62
CA GLY A 278 -25.65 -20.64 -0.35
C GLY A 278 -24.47 -20.69 -1.33
N ALA A 279 -24.42 -21.73 -2.18
CA ALA A 279 -23.40 -21.89 -3.22
C ALA A 279 -23.83 -21.36 -4.62
N GLU A 280 -25.08 -20.93 -4.78
CA GLU A 280 -25.60 -20.46 -6.06
C GLU A 280 -25.33 -18.95 -6.23
N VAL A 281 -24.74 -18.54 -7.36
CA VAL A 281 -24.64 -17.14 -7.75
C VAL A 281 -25.89 -16.72 -8.52
N VAL A 282 -26.57 -15.68 -8.04
CA VAL A 282 -27.92 -15.32 -8.51
C VAL A 282 -27.94 -13.98 -9.23
N TRP A 283 -26.96 -13.13 -8.94
CA TRP A 283 -26.72 -11.88 -9.66
C TRP A 283 -25.23 -11.53 -9.61
N THR A 284 -24.74 -10.91 -10.67
CA THR A 284 -23.40 -10.31 -10.73
C THR A 284 -23.46 -8.99 -11.50
N SER A 285 -22.66 -8.01 -11.07
CA SER A 285 -22.48 -6.74 -11.77
C SER A 285 -21.96 -6.91 -13.20
N SER A 286 -21.24 -8.00 -13.49
CA SER A 286 -20.57 -8.22 -14.79
C SER A 286 -21.50 -8.72 -15.90
N LYS A 287 -22.66 -9.30 -15.54
CA LYS A 287 -23.66 -9.73 -16.54
C LYS A 287 -24.50 -8.57 -17.08
N CYS A 288 -24.53 -7.44 -16.38
CA CYS A 288 -25.10 -6.19 -16.89
C CYS A 288 -23.96 -5.34 -17.47
N GLY A 289 -23.49 -5.70 -18.67
CA GLY A 289 -22.63 -4.83 -19.45
C GLY A 289 -23.25 -3.45 -19.58
N MET A 290 -22.40 -2.41 -19.46
CA MET A 290 -22.76 -0.99 -19.55
C MET A 290 -23.80 -0.74 -20.65
N LYS A 291 -24.95 -0.17 -20.27
CA LYS A 291 -25.81 0.55 -21.21
C LYS A 291 -25.34 1.99 -21.27
#